data_AF-A0A9W7E5N3-F1
#
_entry.id   AF-A0A9W7E5N3-F1
#
_cell.length_a   1.000
_cell.length_b   1.000
_cell.length_c   1.000
_cell.angle_alpha   90.00
_cell.angle_beta   90.00
_cell.angle_gamma   90.00
#
_symmetry.space_group_name_H-M   'P 1'
#
loop_
_entity.id
_entity.type
_entity.pdbx_description
1 polymer ?
#
loop_
_entity_poly.entity_id
_entity_poly.type
_entity_poly.pdbx_seq_one_letter_code
_entity_poly.pdbx_strand_id
1 'polypeptide(L)'
;MDNMIKQWHSIDRAWKMMEESGKTYSRVGLFRLDVLYTHEISIAATEGEAVVPDFLKSGGKNDRMFFGNIEHARVWATGRFDLVPHFLDSQSKGGYIGLHSEKFMKFLLREIPVTEKPICFHRVRATGKIVKDCNHGLLKDLRTFIFGFSKHYS
;
A
#
# COMPACT_ATOMS: atom_id res chain seq x y z
N MET A 1 -8.34 9.89 13.21
CA MET A 1 -9.15 9.62 12.00
C MET A 1 -8.66 10.46 10.81
N ASP A 2 -8.36 11.73 11.03
CA ASP A 2 -8.01 12.72 9.98
C ASP A 2 -6.86 12.32 9.05
N ASN A 3 -5.80 11.68 9.57
CA ASN A 3 -4.66 11.29 8.75
C ASN A 3 -5.02 10.23 7.70
N MET A 4 -5.91 9.31 8.06
CA MET A 4 -6.36 8.22 7.19
C MET A 4 -7.31 8.75 6.11
N ILE A 5 -8.23 9.65 6.46
CA ILE A 5 -9.13 10.30 5.49
C ILE A 5 -8.33 11.10 4.44
N LYS A 6 -7.33 11.88 4.89
CA LYS A 6 -6.43 12.62 3.98
C LYS A 6 -5.68 11.68 3.02
N GLN A 7 -5.16 10.57 3.54
CA GLN A 7 -4.50 9.56 2.72
C GLN A 7 -5.44 8.95 1.68
N TRP A 8 -6.68 8.64 2.06
CA TRP A 8 -7.65 8.04 1.15
C TRP A 8 -8.07 8.99 0.03
N HIS A 9 -8.30 10.26 0.34
CA HIS A 9 -8.52 11.28 -0.71
C HIS A 9 -7.30 11.46 -1.62
N SER A 10 -6.08 11.34 -1.10
CA SER A 10 -4.87 11.39 -1.93
C SER A 10 -4.84 10.24 -2.94
N ILE A 11 -5.21 9.03 -2.50
CA ILE A 11 -5.23 7.85 -3.36
C ILE A 11 -6.36 7.95 -4.40
N ASP A 12 -7.56 8.35 -3.98
CA ASP A 12 -8.71 8.56 -4.87
C ASP A 12 -8.39 9.58 -5.97
N ARG A 13 -7.75 10.71 -5.63
CA ARG A 13 -7.34 11.69 -6.63
C ARG A 13 -6.25 11.18 -7.57
N ALA A 14 -5.26 10.44 -7.05
CA ALA A 14 -4.24 9.82 -7.89
C ALA A 14 -4.84 8.80 -8.87
N TRP A 15 -5.84 8.03 -8.41
CA TRP A 15 -6.59 7.10 -9.26
C TRP A 15 -7.36 7.82 -10.36
N LYS A 16 -8.12 8.86 -10.02
CA LYS A 16 -8.86 9.68 -11.01
C LYS A 16 -7.94 10.28 -12.07
N MET A 17 -6.80 10.85 -11.67
CA MET A 17 -5.81 11.37 -12.62
C MET A 17 -5.25 10.28 -13.54
N MET A 18 -5.07 9.06 -13.03
CA MET A 18 -4.64 7.93 -13.84
C MET A 18 -5.71 7.54 -14.87
N GLU A 19 -6.98 7.50 -14.49
CA GLU A 19 -8.10 7.22 -15.42
C GLU A 19 -8.27 8.33 -16.47
N GLU A 20 -8.20 9.60 -16.05
CA GLU A 20 -8.28 10.77 -16.92
C GLU A 20 -7.12 10.84 -17.94
N SER A 21 -6.00 10.18 -17.67
CA SER A 21 -4.87 10.13 -18.60
C SER A 21 -5.17 9.39 -19.91
N GLY A 22 -6.26 8.62 -19.96
CA GLY A 22 -6.64 7.80 -21.12
C GLY A 22 -5.68 6.63 -21.41
N LYS A 23 -4.70 6.40 -20.54
CA LYS A 23 -3.76 5.29 -20.67
C LYS A 23 -4.33 4.02 -20.06
N THR A 24 -4.05 2.89 -20.70
CA THR A 24 -4.42 1.57 -20.21
C THR A 24 -3.27 0.97 -19.41
N TYR A 25 -3.60 0.43 -18.24
CA TYR A 25 -2.65 -0.24 -17.36
C TYR A 25 -3.18 -1.62 -17.04
N SER A 26 -2.38 -2.66 -17.29
CA SER A 26 -2.70 -4.01 -16.83
C SER A 26 -2.42 -4.17 -15.33
N ARG A 27 -1.44 -3.42 -14.83
CA ARG A 27 -0.94 -3.51 -13.47
C ARG A 27 -0.62 -2.12 -12.92
N VAL A 28 -0.96 -1.90 -11.66
CA VAL A 28 -0.81 -0.59 -11.00
C VAL A 28 -0.17 -0.78 -9.64
N GLY A 29 0.76 0.13 -9.32
CA GLY A 29 1.36 0.27 -8.00
C GLY A 29 0.95 1.58 -7.35
N LEU A 30 0.49 1.51 -6.11
CA LEU A 30 0.07 2.63 -5.28
C LEU A 30 0.97 2.67 -4.05
N PHE A 31 1.86 3.65 -4.00
CA PHE A 31 2.90 3.79 -2.98
C PHE A 31 2.68 5.08 -2.19
N ARG A 32 2.74 4.98 -0.87
CA ARG A 32 2.72 6.19 -0.04
C ARG A 32 4.02 6.96 -0.21
N LEU A 33 3.91 8.29 -0.19
CA LEU A 33 5.06 9.18 -0.32
C LEU A 33 5.79 9.45 1.01
N ASP A 34 5.15 9.12 2.15
CA ASP A 34 5.72 9.31 3.49
C ASP A 34 6.47 8.06 4.02
N VAL A 35 6.94 7.20 3.10
CA VAL A 35 7.71 6.00 3.43
C VAL A 35 8.96 5.91 2.56
N LEU A 36 10.05 5.55 3.21
CA LEU A 36 11.31 5.18 2.57
C LEU A 36 11.34 3.66 2.41
N TYR A 37 11.24 3.18 1.18
CA TYR A 37 11.41 1.77 0.86
C TYR A 37 12.89 1.40 0.94
N THR A 38 13.21 0.33 1.66
CA THR A 38 14.60 -0.03 1.94
C THR A 38 15.21 -0.96 0.89
N HIS A 39 14.36 -1.55 0.03
CA HIS A 39 14.74 -2.50 -1.01
C HIS A 39 13.98 -2.21 -2.29
N GLU A 40 14.49 -2.73 -3.39
CA GLU A 40 13.82 -2.70 -4.69
C GLU A 40 12.49 -3.47 -4.62
N ILE A 41 11.45 -2.90 -5.23
CA ILE A 41 10.13 -3.51 -5.30
C ILE A 41 9.88 -3.90 -6.75
N SER A 42 9.97 -5.19 -7.04
CA SER A 42 9.51 -5.73 -8.31
C SER A 42 7.98 -5.66 -8.36
N ILE A 43 7.45 -5.04 -9.42
CA ILE A 43 6.02 -5.06 -9.73
C ILE A 43 5.69 -6.07 -10.83
N ALA A 44 6.52 -7.08 -11.06
CA ALA A 44 6.26 -8.10 -12.07
C ALA A 44 4.96 -8.88 -11.79
N ALA A 45 4.33 -9.42 -12.84
CA ALA A 45 3.11 -10.23 -12.71
C ALA A 45 3.34 -11.51 -11.87
N THR A 46 4.56 -12.04 -11.90
CA THR A 46 5.00 -13.21 -11.10
C THR A 46 4.94 -12.97 -9.60
N GLU A 47 4.80 -11.72 -9.16
CA GLU A 47 4.74 -11.37 -7.75
C GLU A 47 3.37 -11.62 -7.10
N GLY A 48 2.32 -11.82 -7.91
CA GLY A 48 0.94 -12.03 -7.45
C GLY A 48 -0.05 -11.01 -8.01
N GLU A 49 -1.34 -11.33 -8.01
CA GLU A 49 -2.40 -10.52 -8.61
C GLU A 49 -2.80 -9.29 -7.77
N ALA A 50 -2.55 -9.35 -6.46
CA ALA A 50 -2.76 -8.28 -5.51
C ALA A 50 -1.73 -8.44 -4.39
N VAL A 51 -0.80 -7.50 -4.25
CA VAL A 51 0.33 -7.61 -3.33
C VAL A 51 0.30 -6.47 -2.34
N VAL A 52 0.43 -6.80 -1.06
CA VAL A 52 0.62 -5.84 0.03
C VAL A 52 1.80 -6.27 0.90
N PRO A 53 2.44 -5.35 1.63
CA PRO A 53 3.45 -5.71 2.60
C PRO A 53 2.85 -6.61 3.68
N ASP A 54 3.62 -7.59 4.13
CA ASP A 54 3.30 -8.32 5.34
C ASP A 54 3.32 -7.36 6.54
N PHE A 55 2.41 -7.60 7.45
CA PHE A 55 2.38 -6.89 8.72
C PHE A 55 2.85 -7.89 9.74
N LEU A 56 4.08 -7.70 10.24
CA LEU A 56 4.70 -8.59 11.23
C LEU A 56 3.75 -8.79 12.43
N LYS A 57 2.95 -9.87 12.37
CA LYS A 57 2.12 -10.45 13.45
C LYS A 57 0.87 -9.69 13.96
N SER A 58 0.19 -8.84 13.18
CA SER A 58 -0.98 -8.07 13.71
C SER A 58 -2.35 -8.32 13.08
N GLY A 59 -2.57 -9.45 12.40
CA GLY A 59 -3.92 -9.94 12.02
C GLY A 59 -4.76 -9.07 11.07
N GLY A 60 -4.21 -7.95 10.59
CA GLY A 60 -4.79 -7.00 9.62
C GLY A 60 -3.94 -6.92 8.35
N LYS A 61 -4.33 -6.07 7.39
CA LYS A 61 -3.59 -5.86 6.14
C LYS A 61 -2.92 -4.49 6.14
N ASN A 62 -1.72 -4.41 5.57
CA ASN A 62 -0.93 -3.19 5.50
C ASN A 62 -1.59 -2.17 4.54
N ASP A 63 -1.67 -0.91 4.96
CA ASP A 63 -2.26 0.19 4.19
C ASP A 63 -1.23 1.05 3.45
N ARG A 64 0.06 0.68 3.50
CA ARG A 64 1.16 1.56 3.08
C ARG A 64 1.52 1.49 1.62
N MET A 65 1.22 0.37 0.99
CA MET A 65 1.33 0.24 -0.46
C MET A 65 0.47 -0.92 -0.94
N PHE A 66 0.23 -0.91 -2.23
CA PHE A 66 -0.40 -1.98 -2.98
C PHE A 66 0.24 -2.04 -4.36
N PHE A 67 0.40 -3.24 -4.92
CA PHE A 67 0.57 -3.37 -6.36
C PHE A 67 -0.10 -4.64 -6.85
N GLY A 68 -0.64 -4.61 -8.06
CA GLY A 68 -1.46 -5.71 -8.54
C GLY A 68 -2.15 -5.40 -9.85
N ASN A 69 -2.97 -6.34 -10.29
CA ASN A 69 -3.84 -6.18 -11.44
C ASN A 69 -4.76 -4.96 -11.24
N ILE A 70 -5.09 -4.27 -12.33
CA ILE A 70 -5.86 -3.03 -12.31
C ILE A 70 -7.20 -3.17 -11.55
N GLU A 71 -7.89 -4.31 -11.68
CA GLU A 71 -9.17 -4.55 -11.00
C GLU A 71 -9.03 -4.55 -9.47
N HIS A 72 -7.97 -5.20 -8.95
CA HIS A 72 -7.69 -5.23 -7.52
C HIS A 72 -7.17 -3.89 -7.02
N ALA A 73 -6.36 -3.21 -7.84
CA ALA A 73 -5.87 -1.86 -7.55
C ALA A 73 -7.02 -0.86 -7.43
N ARG A 74 -8.05 -1.00 -8.27
CA ARG A 74 -9.27 -0.19 -8.23
C ARG A 74 -9.98 -0.36 -6.90
N VAL A 75 -10.25 -1.61 -6.48
CA VAL A 75 -10.89 -1.89 -5.17
C VAL A 75 -10.07 -1.29 -4.03
N TRP A 76 -8.74 -1.49 -4.05
CA TRP A 76 -7.85 -0.91 -3.05
C TRP A 76 -7.93 0.61 -3.06
N ALA A 77 -7.96 1.27 -4.23
CA ALA A 77 -7.95 2.72 -4.37
C ALA A 77 -9.27 3.39 -3.99
N THR A 78 -10.38 2.93 -4.56
CA THR A 78 -11.67 3.64 -4.56
C THR A 78 -12.67 3.07 -3.56
N GLY A 79 -12.60 1.78 -3.23
CA GLY A 79 -13.60 1.10 -2.40
C GLY A 79 -13.60 1.54 -0.92
N ARG A 80 -12.74 2.47 -0.53
CA ARG A 80 -12.57 2.87 0.86
C ARG A 80 -13.77 3.59 1.44
N PHE A 81 -14.20 4.68 0.81
CA PHE A 81 -15.26 5.53 1.35
C PHE A 81 -16.60 4.79 1.39
N ASP A 82 -16.91 4.06 0.33
CA ASP A 82 -18.17 3.31 0.20
C ASP A 82 -18.29 2.18 1.22
N LEU A 83 -17.17 1.57 1.61
CA LEU A 83 -17.16 0.43 2.53
C LEU A 83 -17.01 0.83 4.00
N VAL A 84 -16.80 2.11 4.34
CA VAL A 84 -16.74 2.55 5.74
C VAL A 84 -18.01 2.21 6.51
N PRO A 85 -19.23 2.56 6.04
CA PRO A 85 -20.45 2.28 6.79
C PRO A 85 -20.62 0.77 7.05
N HIS A 86 -20.42 -0.05 6.01
CA HIS A 86 -20.48 -1.51 6.12
C HIS A 86 -19.44 -2.08 7.10
N PHE A 87 -18.23 -1.51 7.12
CA PHE A 87 -17.22 -1.91 8.09
C PHE A 87 -17.62 -1.55 9.51
N LEU A 88 -18.12 -0.33 9.75
CA LEU A 88 -18.57 0.10 11.07
C LEU A 88 -19.75 -0.75 11.58
N ASP A 89 -20.70 -1.09 10.71
CA ASP A 89 -21.80 -2.00 11.01
C ASP A 89 -21.33 -3.43 11.34
N SER A 90 -20.26 -3.89 10.69
CA SER A 90 -19.67 -5.20 11.00
C SER A 90 -18.96 -5.23 12.36
N GLN A 91 -18.41 -4.10 12.82
CA GLN A 91 -17.71 -3.98 14.10
C GLN A 91 -18.65 -3.75 15.28
N SER A 92 -19.79 -3.06 15.07
CA SER A 92 -20.78 -2.78 16.12
C SER A 92 -21.36 -4.05 16.74
N LYS A 93 -21.43 -5.14 15.97
CA LYS A 93 -21.85 -6.48 16.45
C LYS A 93 -20.81 -7.18 17.34
N GLY A 94 -19.56 -6.70 17.34
CA GLY A 94 -18.42 -7.31 18.05
C GLY A 94 -17.86 -6.47 19.21
N GLY A 95 -18.53 -5.37 19.60
CA GLY A 95 -18.13 -4.54 20.74
C GLY A 95 -16.90 -3.64 20.50
N TYR A 96 -16.43 -3.51 19.26
CA TYR A 96 -15.29 -2.65 18.91
C TYR A 96 -15.79 -1.36 18.26
N ILE A 97 -15.40 -0.19 18.79
CA ILE A 97 -15.82 1.12 18.27
C ILE A 97 -14.60 1.82 17.68
N GLY A 98 -14.52 1.87 16.35
CA GLY A 98 -13.53 2.72 15.66
C GLY A 98 -13.02 2.19 14.32
N LEU A 99 -12.59 3.13 13.48
CA LEU A 99 -12.03 2.84 12.16
C LEU A 99 -10.50 2.70 12.27
N HIS A 100 -10.01 1.46 12.33
CA HIS A 100 -8.59 1.13 12.26
C HIS A 100 -8.21 0.77 10.83
N SER A 101 -7.18 1.44 10.28
CA SER A 101 -6.71 1.25 8.91
C SER A 101 -6.46 -0.21 8.57
N GLU A 102 -5.76 -0.95 9.42
CA GLU A 102 -5.29 -2.31 9.13
C GLU A 102 -6.44 -3.33 9.14
N LYS A 103 -7.39 -3.17 10.07
CA LYS A 103 -8.62 -3.98 10.12
C LYS A 103 -9.53 -3.64 8.94
N PHE A 104 -9.65 -2.36 8.61
CA PHE A 104 -10.41 -1.90 7.47
C PHE A 104 -9.83 -2.42 6.16
N MET A 105 -8.51 -2.38 5.98
CA MET A 105 -7.85 -2.92 4.79
C MET A 105 -8.07 -4.44 4.66
N LYS A 106 -8.08 -5.18 5.78
CA LYS A 106 -8.46 -6.60 5.77
C LYS A 106 -9.90 -6.79 5.32
N PHE A 107 -10.83 -5.96 5.78
CA PHE A 107 -12.22 -6.00 5.34
C PHE A 107 -12.34 -5.64 3.85
N LEU A 108 -11.70 -4.56 3.41
CA LEU A 108 -11.71 -4.09 2.01
C LEU A 108 -11.23 -5.17 1.04
N LEU A 109 -10.17 -5.88 1.40
CA LEU A 109 -9.51 -6.88 0.54
C LEU A 109 -9.99 -8.32 0.75
N ARG A 110 -11.09 -8.53 1.51
CA ARG A 110 -11.56 -9.87 1.90
C ARG A 110 -11.91 -10.80 0.73
N GLU A 111 -12.35 -10.22 -0.39
CA GLU A 111 -12.73 -10.97 -1.61
C GLU A 111 -11.59 -11.01 -2.65
N ILE A 112 -10.39 -10.55 -2.31
CA ILE A 112 -9.25 -10.44 -3.23
C ILE A 112 -8.17 -11.45 -2.84
N PRO A 113 -7.56 -12.18 -3.80
CA PRO A 113 -6.46 -13.10 -3.54
C PRO A 113 -5.16 -12.33 -3.23
N VAL A 114 -5.08 -11.74 -2.03
CA VAL A 114 -3.93 -10.94 -1.60
C VAL A 114 -2.74 -11.82 -1.26
N THR A 115 -1.62 -11.56 -1.94
CA THR A 115 -0.29 -12.05 -1.60
C THR A 115 0.39 -11.07 -0.65
N GLU A 116 0.81 -11.54 0.52
CA GLU A 116 1.62 -10.73 1.44
C GLU A 116 3.10 -10.99 1.20
N LYS A 117 3.91 -9.93 1.16
CA LYS A 117 5.35 -10.03 0.97
C LYS A 117 6.14 -9.28 2.06
N PRO A 118 7.32 -9.78 2.47
CA PRO A 118 8.17 -9.13 3.47
C PRO A 118 8.84 -7.87 2.89
N ILE A 119 8.04 -6.81 2.69
CA ILE A 119 8.49 -5.53 2.15
C ILE A 119 8.78 -4.59 3.30
N CYS A 120 10.05 -4.23 3.46
CA CYS A 120 10.46 -3.30 4.49
C CYS A 120 10.42 -1.84 4.01
N PHE A 121 9.92 -0.97 4.89
CA PHE A 121 9.92 0.47 4.71
C PHE A 121 10.12 1.19 6.05
N HIS A 122 10.49 2.46 6.02
CA HIS A 122 10.61 3.33 7.18
C HIS A 122 9.74 4.57 7.00
N ARG A 123 8.88 4.90 7.97
CA ARG A 123 8.08 6.13 7.90
C ARG A 123 8.96 7.36 7.97
N VAL A 124 8.68 8.32 7.09
CA VAL A 124 9.23 9.68 7.14
C VAL A 124 8.17 10.61 7.72
N ARG A 125 8.44 11.20 8.89
CA ARG A 125 7.53 12.19 9.49
C ARG A 125 7.61 13.51 8.74
N ALA A 126 6.59 14.36 8.90
CA ALA A 126 6.59 15.72 8.37
C ALA A 126 7.80 16.56 8.84
N THR A 127 8.39 16.20 9.98
CA THR A 127 9.63 16.81 10.51
C THR A 127 10.91 16.29 9.84
N GLY A 128 10.81 15.38 8.86
CA GLY A 128 11.95 14.67 8.26
C GLY A 128 12.49 13.50 9.10
N LYS A 129 11.98 13.29 10.32
CA LYS A 129 12.42 12.19 11.19
C LYS A 129 12.03 10.83 10.58
N ILE A 130 13.01 9.94 10.44
CA ILE A 130 12.81 8.56 9.99
C ILE A 130 12.46 7.68 11.20
N VAL A 131 11.35 6.95 11.11
CA VAL A 131 10.94 5.91 12.07
C VAL A 131 11.18 4.56 11.43
N LYS A 132 12.06 3.76 12.04
CA LYS A 132 12.36 2.41 11.56
C LYS A 132 11.19 1.48 11.89
N ASP A 133 10.43 1.09 10.88
CA ASP A 133 9.28 0.16 11.03
C ASP A 133 9.69 -1.32 10.87
N CYS A 134 10.93 -1.59 10.46
CA CYS A 134 11.49 -2.94 10.40
C CYS A 134 12.94 -2.95 10.93
N ASN A 135 13.30 -4.02 11.64
CA ASN A 135 14.65 -4.26 12.14
C ASN A 135 15.43 -5.06 11.10
N HIS A 136 16.51 -4.48 10.59
CA HIS A 136 17.47 -5.16 9.70
C HIS A 136 18.28 -6.18 10.52
N GLY A 137 17.77 -7.41 10.59
CA GLY A 137 18.55 -8.58 11.01
C GLY A 137 18.93 -9.52 9.87
N LEU A 138 18.43 -9.29 8.64
CA LEU A 138 18.42 -10.33 7.60
C LEU A 138 18.99 -9.94 6.23
N LEU A 139 19.56 -8.75 6.07
CA LEU A 139 20.24 -8.36 4.82
C LEU A 139 21.60 -7.73 5.14
N LYS A 140 22.50 -8.55 5.68
CA LYS A 140 23.95 -8.39 5.48
C LYS A 140 24.27 -9.11 4.18
N ASP A 141 24.05 -8.46 3.04
CA ASP A 141 24.74 -8.69 1.77
C ASP A 141 23.95 -7.99 0.69
N LEU A 142 24.32 -6.74 0.43
CA LEU A 142 24.30 -6.07 -0.87
C LEU A 142 24.80 -4.64 -0.62
N ARG A 143 26.11 -4.55 -0.36
CA ARG A 143 26.86 -3.34 -0.65
C ARG A 143 26.84 -3.15 -2.17
N THR A 144 26.74 -1.89 -2.62
CA THR A 144 26.87 -1.44 -4.03
C THR A 144 25.57 -1.68 -4.82
N PHE A 145 24.79 -0.68 -5.23
CA PHE A 145 25.18 0.32 -6.22
C PHE A 145 24.43 1.66 -6.05
N ILE A 146 25.22 2.70 -6.28
CA ILE A 146 24.90 4.12 -6.29
C ILE A 146 24.28 4.48 -7.65
N PHE A 147 23.24 5.33 -7.65
CA PHE A 147 22.71 6.15 -8.75
C PHE A 147 22.93 5.69 -10.20
N GLY A 148 21.84 5.41 -10.93
CA GLY A 148 21.86 5.28 -12.39
C GLY A 148 20.61 5.84 -13.05
N PHE A 149 20.64 7.12 -13.42
CA PHE A 149 19.77 7.67 -14.45
C PHE A 149 20.17 7.04 -15.80
N SER A 150 19.28 6.29 -16.45
CA SER A 150 19.47 5.91 -17.85
C SER A 150 19.10 7.11 -18.73
N LYS A 151 20.12 7.84 -19.20
CA LYS A 151 20.01 8.68 -20.39
C LYS A 151 20.28 7.79 -21.60
N HIS A 152 19.25 7.57 -22.41
CA HIS A 152 19.42 7.11 -23.79
C HIS A 152 20.16 8.19 -24.59
N TYR A 153 21.26 7.83 -25.23
CA TYR A 153 21.70 8.46 -26.46
C TYR A 153 21.78 7.38 -27.53
N SER A 154 21.23 7.75 -28.69
CA SER A 154 21.15 7.00 -29.94
C SER A 154 22.51 6.68 -30.53
#